data_AF-A0A959YIF1-F1
#
_entry.id   AF-A0A959YIF1-F1
#
_cell.length_a   1.000
_cell.length_b   1.000
_cell.length_c   1.000
_cell.angle_alpha   90.00
_cell.angle_beta   90.00
_cell.angle_gamma   90.00
#
_symmetry.space_group_name_H-M   'P 1'
#
loop_
_entity.id
_entity.type
_entity.pdbx_description
1 polymer ?
#
loop_
_entity_poly.entity_id
_entity_poly.type
_entity_poly.pdbx_seq_one_letter_code
_entity_poly.pdbx_strand_id
1 'polypeptide(L)'
;MKNFKAGTYISQGSFKSFVPNEINRIWQIDDPEVIGLLSKADRQLGRLDMYSEYIPNLDLFIRMHVIKEATQSSKIEGTRTNIEDALQNKHNVAEERREDWEEVQNYIKALNQAIQSLEDLPFSSRLIRQAHKTLLHGVRGKNKQPGVFRTSQNWIGGATLSDATFIPPPASEISRLMGDLEKFAHNEEVFFPDLLKIALIHYQFETIHPFLDGNGRVGRLCITLYLVEKGLLKKPVLYLSDFFEKNRQLYYDNLMKTRLDNNIKQWYKFFLVGIIETAKSSIATFDNILKLQKEINEKINTLGSRAGNANLVIDSLYQNPLTNAQQVASLTGLSLPTAYKIVSDLETLGIIREFTGAQRGKQYWFKDYLDLFK
;
A
#
# COMPACT_ATOMS: atom_id res chain seq x y z
N MET A 1 -3.06 -21.26 19.41
CA MET A 1 -3.69 -19.93 19.49
C MET A 1 -4.65 -19.85 20.66
N LYS A 2 -5.12 -20.99 21.20
CA LYS A 2 -6.04 -21.09 22.33
C LYS A 2 -5.63 -20.36 23.62
N ASN A 3 -4.32 -20.22 23.86
CA ASN A 3 -3.78 -19.55 25.05
C ASN A 3 -3.22 -18.15 24.75
N PHE A 4 -3.60 -17.54 23.61
CA PHE A 4 -3.14 -16.19 23.31
C PHE A 4 -3.62 -15.22 24.40
N LYS A 5 -2.69 -14.40 24.88
CA LYS A 5 -2.94 -13.26 25.75
C LYS A 5 -2.35 -12.05 25.07
N ALA A 6 -3.20 -11.08 24.77
CA ALA A 6 -2.86 -9.89 24.02
C ALA A 6 -1.89 -8.99 24.78
N GLY A 7 -2.12 -8.82 26.08
CA GLY A 7 -1.33 -7.94 26.93
C GLY A 7 -2.00 -7.69 28.28
N THR A 8 -1.50 -6.69 28.99
CA THR A 8 -2.03 -6.27 30.29
C THR A 8 -2.14 -4.75 30.36
N TYR A 9 -3.09 -4.26 31.16
CA TYR A 9 -3.18 -2.83 31.46
C TYR A 9 -2.31 -2.50 32.67
N ILE A 10 -1.44 -1.50 32.52
CA ILE A 10 -0.62 -0.97 33.61
C ILE A 10 -1.08 0.44 33.98
N SER A 11 -1.02 0.76 35.27
CA SER A 11 -1.34 2.11 35.75
C SER A 11 -0.22 3.08 35.35
N GLN A 12 -0.59 4.27 34.89
CA GLN A 12 0.31 5.40 34.61
C GLN A 12 -0.02 6.59 35.51
N GLY A 13 -0.64 6.32 36.67
CA GLY A 13 -1.20 7.34 37.56
C GLY A 13 -2.63 7.69 37.18
N SER A 14 -2.82 8.71 36.34
CA SER A 14 -4.16 9.22 35.99
C SER A 14 -4.88 8.44 34.88
N PHE A 15 -4.19 7.52 34.21
CA PHE A 15 -4.76 6.67 33.16
C PHE A 15 -4.12 5.27 33.19
N LYS A 16 -4.63 4.34 32.39
CA LYS A 16 -4.04 3.02 32.17
C LYS A 16 -3.58 2.88 30.72
N SER A 17 -2.38 2.38 30.50
CA SER A 17 -1.88 2.03 29.17
C SER A 17 -1.87 0.52 28.98
N PHE A 18 -2.09 0.07 27.76
CA PHE A 18 -2.04 -1.35 27.41
C PHE A 18 -0.63 -1.73 26.96
N VAL A 19 -0.02 -2.74 27.60
CA VAL A 19 1.27 -3.30 27.20
C VAL A 19 1.05 -4.68 26.59
N PRO A 20 1.29 -4.87 25.27
CA PRO A 20 1.13 -6.16 24.66
C PRO A 20 2.20 -7.14 25.16
N ASN A 21 1.85 -8.42 25.19
CA ASN A 21 2.82 -9.46 25.45
C ASN A 21 3.79 -9.59 24.27
N GLU A 22 4.99 -10.08 24.56
CA GLU A 22 5.97 -10.46 23.55
C GLU A 22 5.43 -11.60 22.66
N ILE A 23 5.74 -11.50 21.38
CA ILE A 23 5.28 -12.41 20.33
C ILE A 23 6.39 -13.36 19.87
N ASN A 24 7.67 -13.06 20.16
CA ASN A 24 8.77 -13.97 19.85
C ASN A 24 8.83 -15.17 20.82
N ARG A 25 7.95 -16.14 20.59
CA ARG A 25 7.80 -17.35 21.38
C ARG A 25 7.26 -18.49 20.53
N ILE A 26 7.18 -19.69 21.10
CA ILE A 26 6.55 -20.83 20.41
C ILE A 26 5.06 -20.58 20.22
N TRP A 27 4.60 -20.73 18.97
CA TRP A 27 3.19 -20.65 18.60
C TRP A 27 2.65 -22.03 18.23
N GLN A 28 1.51 -22.37 18.81
CA GLN A 28 0.74 -23.54 18.36
C GLN A 28 -0.39 -23.07 17.45
N ILE A 29 -0.54 -23.68 16.28
CA ILE A 29 -1.65 -23.42 15.36
C ILE A 29 -2.64 -24.56 15.49
N ASP A 30 -3.79 -24.29 16.11
CA ASP A 30 -4.75 -25.29 16.60
C ASP A 30 -6.18 -25.05 16.09
N ASP A 31 -6.34 -24.20 15.06
CA ASP A 31 -7.65 -23.83 14.52
C ASP A 31 -7.78 -24.27 13.05
N PRO A 32 -8.61 -25.29 12.75
CA PRO A 32 -8.76 -25.83 11.39
C PRO A 32 -9.21 -24.80 10.36
N GLU A 33 -10.02 -23.82 10.75
CA GLU A 33 -10.49 -22.78 9.82
C GLU A 33 -9.36 -21.83 9.45
N VAL A 34 -8.52 -21.43 10.42
CA VAL A 34 -7.31 -20.63 10.15
C VAL A 34 -6.36 -21.38 9.22
N ILE A 35 -6.13 -22.68 9.46
CA ILE A 35 -5.28 -23.52 8.61
C ILE A 35 -5.86 -23.62 7.18
N GLY A 36 -7.17 -23.82 7.06
CA GLY A 36 -7.85 -23.86 5.77
C GLY A 36 -7.79 -22.54 4.99
N LEU A 37 -7.89 -21.41 5.68
CA LEU A 37 -7.71 -20.08 5.08
C LEU A 37 -6.25 -19.82 4.71
N LEU A 38 -5.30 -20.22 5.55
CA LEU A 38 -3.87 -20.09 5.30
C LEU A 38 -3.50 -20.80 3.99
N SER A 39 -3.90 -22.07 3.85
CA SER A 39 -3.66 -22.84 2.63
C SER A 39 -4.23 -22.17 1.37
N LYS A 40 -5.41 -21.55 1.48
CA LYS A 40 -6.02 -20.80 0.36
C LYS A 40 -5.27 -19.50 0.07
N ALA A 41 -4.85 -18.79 1.11
CA ALA A 41 -4.10 -17.54 1.01
C ALA A 41 -2.73 -17.78 0.36
N ASP A 42 -1.97 -18.78 0.82
CA ASP A 42 -0.70 -19.18 0.21
C ASP A 42 -0.86 -19.52 -1.27
N ARG A 43 -1.92 -20.27 -1.63
CA ARG A 43 -2.20 -20.59 -3.03
C ARG A 43 -2.48 -19.34 -3.87
N GLN A 44 -3.28 -18.39 -3.37
CA GLN A 44 -3.55 -17.17 -4.14
C GLN A 44 -2.34 -16.26 -4.21
N LEU A 45 -1.56 -16.17 -3.13
CA LEU A 45 -0.34 -15.38 -3.11
C LEU A 45 0.69 -15.93 -4.09
N GLY A 46 0.93 -17.24 -4.10
CA GLY A 46 1.84 -17.87 -5.06
C GLY A 46 1.37 -17.73 -6.51
N ARG A 47 0.05 -17.73 -6.77
CA ARG A 47 -0.48 -17.39 -8.10
C ARG A 47 -0.16 -15.95 -8.47
N LEU A 48 -0.39 -15.00 -7.57
CA LEU A 48 -0.11 -13.58 -7.80
C LEU A 48 1.39 -13.34 -8.04
N ASP A 49 2.25 -13.96 -7.24
CA ASP A 49 3.71 -13.88 -7.39
C ASP A 49 4.15 -14.38 -8.76
N MET A 50 3.62 -15.53 -9.20
CA MET A 50 3.87 -16.05 -10.54
C MET A 50 3.44 -15.08 -11.64
N TYR A 51 2.27 -14.45 -11.54
CA TYR A 51 1.86 -13.40 -12.49
C TYR A 51 2.87 -12.25 -12.54
N SER A 52 3.49 -11.91 -11.42
CA SER A 52 4.49 -10.85 -11.37
C SER A 52 5.81 -11.19 -12.09
N GLU A 53 6.03 -12.46 -12.45
CA GLU A 53 7.23 -12.87 -13.20
C GLU A 53 6.99 -12.93 -14.71
N TYR A 54 5.80 -13.36 -15.14
CA TYR A 54 5.54 -13.68 -16.54
C TYR A 54 4.89 -12.54 -17.33
N ILE A 55 4.45 -11.46 -16.68
CA ILE A 55 3.90 -10.30 -17.37
C ILE A 55 5.05 -9.45 -17.94
N PRO A 56 5.16 -9.31 -19.28
CA PRO A 56 6.13 -8.42 -19.89
C PRO A 56 5.93 -6.99 -19.40
N ASN A 57 7.02 -6.31 -19.11
CA ASN A 57 7.00 -4.92 -18.66
C ASN A 57 6.14 -4.70 -17.41
N LEU A 58 6.10 -5.66 -16.47
CA LEU A 58 5.32 -5.52 -15.23
C LEU A 58 5.62 -4.21 -14.50
N ASP A 59 6.87 -3.73 -14.54
CA ASP A 59 7.28 -2.48 -13.91
C ASP A 59 6.42 -1.28 -14.37
N LEU A 60 5.84 -1.31 -15.57
CA LEU A 60 4.87 -0.31 -16.03
C LEU A 60 3.61 -0.30 -15.15
N PHE A 61 3.13 -1.48 -14.75
CA PHE A 61 1.89 -1.66 -14.00
C PHE A 61 2.06 -1.55 -12.50
N ILE A 62 3.27 -1.82 -11.98
CA ILE A 62 3.58 -1.71 -10.53
C ILE A 62 3.32 -0.28 -10.06
N ARG A 63 3.62 0.73 -10.89
CA ARG A 63 3.39 2.12 -10.49
C ARG A 63 1.92 2.41 -10.16
N MET A 64 0.98 1.96 -11.00
CA MET A 64 -0.45 2.17 -10.77
C MET A 64 -0.95 1.44 -9.52
N HIS A 65 -0.42 0.24 -9.33
CA HIS A 65 -0.62 -0.61 -8.16
C HIS A 65 -0.13 0.06 -6.86
N VAL A 66 1.07 0.64 -6.86
CA VAL A 66 1.61 1.43 -5.73
C VAL A 66 0.78 2.69 -5.48
N ILE A 67 0.30 3.37 -6.53
CA ILE A 67 -0.59 4.54 -6.39
C ILE A 67 -1.93 4.12 -5.76
N LYS A 68 -2.51 3.00 -6.19
CA LYS A 68 -3.74 2.46 -5.60
C LYS A 68 -3.53 2.17 -4.10
N GLU A 69 -2.43 1.51 -3.73
CA GLU A 69 -2.10 1.29 -2.32
C GLU A 69 -1.94 2.59 -1.54
N ALA A 70 -1.17 3.54 -2.05
CA ALA A 70 -0.91 4.80 -1.38
C ALA A 70 -2.17 5.62 -1.16
N THR A 71 -3.07 5.64 -2.14
CA THR A 71 -4.37 6.33 -2.05
C THR A 71 -5.30 5.64 -1.05
N GLN A 72 -5.49 4.32 -1.13
CA GLN A 72 -6.37 3.59 -0.21
C GLN A 72 -5.83 3.60 1.24
N SER A 73 -4.52 3.41 1.40
CA SER A 73 -3.85 3.46 2.69
C SER A 73 -4.00 4.84 3.33
N SER A 74 -3.82 5.92 2.57
CA SER A 74 -3.96 7.27 3.11
C SER A 74 -5.43 7.64 3.37
N LYS A 75 -6.37 7.13 2.57
CA LYS A 75 -7.81 7.33 2.75
C LYS A 75 -8.33 6.76 4.08
N ILE A 76 -7.76 5.66 4.55
CA ILE A 76 -8.05 5.11 5.89
C ILE A 76 -7.74 6.15 6.99
N GLU A 77 -6.68 6.95 6.82
CA GLU A 77 -6.27 8.03 7.74
C GLU A 77 -6.94 9.40 7.44
N GLY A 78 -7.94 9.41 6.55
CA GLY A 78 -8.75 10.59 6.23
C GLY A 78 -8.26 11.46 5.06
N THR A 79 -7.16 11.08 4.38
CA THR A 79 -6.64 11.79 3.19
C THR A 79 -7.64 11.70 2.02
N ARG A 80 -7.88 12.82 1.33
CA ARG A 80 -8.89 12.96 0.27
C ARG A 80 -8.26 13.10 -1.12
N THR A 81 -7.36 12.19 -1.45
CA THR A 81 -6.72 12.10 -2.77
C THR A 81 -7.15 10.81 -3.46
N ASN A 82 -7.76 10.93 -4.64
CA ASN A 82 -8.07 9.78 -5.49
C ASN A 82 -6.89 9.44 -6.43
N ILE A 83 -7.00 8.36 -7.20
CA ILE A 83 -5.96 7.89 -8.11
C ILE A 83 -5.67 8.93 -9.19
N GLU A 84 -6.70 9.58 -9.75
CA GLU A 84 -6.56 10.61 -10.77
C GLU A 84 -5.82 11.85 -10.28
N ASP A 85 -6.08 12.30 -9.05
CA ASP A 85 -5.38 13.41 -8.42
C ASP A 85 -3.91 13.01 -8.18
N ALA A 86 -3.65 11.79 -7.69
CA ALA A 86 -2.30 11.28 -7.43
C ALA A 86 -1.44 11.15 -8.71
N LEU A 87 -2.06 10.99 -9.87
CA LEU A 87 -1.41 10.93 -11.18
C LEU A 87 -1.15 12.30 -11.81
N GLN A 88 -1.81 13.35 -11.31
CA GLN A 88 -1.62 14.70 -11.81
C GLN A 88 -0.38 15.37 -11.18
N ASN A 89 0.13 16.38 -11.88
CA ASN A 89 1.13 17.29 -11.31
C ASN A 89 0.50 18.11 -10.16
N LYS A 90 1.29 18.37 -9.10
CA LYS A 90 0.86 19.18 -7.94
C LYS A 90 0.18 20.50 -8.31
N HIS A 91 0.65 21.16 -9.38
CA HIS A 91 0.11 22.43 -9.85
C HIS A 91 -1.31 22.33 -10.41
N ASN A 92 -1.70 21.17 -10.93
CA ASN A 92 -3.04 20.91 -11.46
C ASN A 92 -4.02 20.46 -10.37
N VAL A 93 -3.52 20.17 -9.17
CA VAL A 93 -4.33 19.87 -8.00
C VAL A 93 -4.70 21.16 -7.31
N ALA A 94 -5.99 21.28 -6.96
CA ALA A 94 -6.53 22.41 -6.21
C ALA A 94 -5.74 22.62 -4.90
N GLU A 95 -5.48 23.87 -4.54
CA GLU A 95 -4.52 24.23 -3.50
C GLU A 95 -4.84 23.59 -2.15
N GLU A 96 -6.12 23.54 -1.79
CA GLU A 96 -6.64 22.91 -0.58
C GLU A 96 -6.47 21.39 -0.52
N ARG A 97 -6.16 20.74 -1.66
CA ARG A 97 -5.92 19.28 -1.76
C ARG A 97 -4.44 18.93 -1.96
N ARG A 98 -3.55 19.93 -2.05
CA ARG A 98 -2.12 19.70 -2.32
C ARG A 98 -1.38 19.04 -1.16
N GLU A 99 -1.79 19.29 0.08
CA GLU A 99 -1.21 18.62 1.25
C GLU A 99 -1.55 17.13 1.25
N ASP A 100 -2.83 16.78 1.05
CA ASP A 100 -3.28 15.39 0.91
C ASP A 100 -2.59 14.67 -0.27
N TRP A 101 -2.44 15.37 -1.40
CA TRP A 101 -1.68 14.86 -2.54
C TRP A 101 -0.22 14.55 -2.17
N GLU A 102 0.42 15.44 -1.42
CA GLU A 102 1.81 15.27 -0.98
C GLU A 102 1.95 14.12 0.02
N GLU A 103 0.94 13.86 0.87
CA GLU A 103 0.91 12.66 1.71
C GLU A 103 0.93 11.37 0.87
N VAL A 104 0.15 11.30 -0.21
CA VAL A 104 0.15 10.15 -1.13
C VAL A 104 1.48 10.00 -1.84
N GLN A 105 2.08 11.09 -2.35
CA GLN A 105 3.40 11.02 -2.99
C GLN A 105 4.50 10.56 -2.01
N ASN A 106 4.45 11.03 -0.77
CA ASN A 106 5.38 10.59 0.28
C ASN A 106 5.23 9.10 0.60
N TYR A 107 4.01 8.57 0.59
CA TYR A 107 3.78 7.13 0.77
C TYR A 107 4.42 6.33 -0.37
N ILE A 108 4.17 6.71 -1.62
CA ILE A 108 4.77 6.07 -2.81
C ILE A 108 6.29 6.08 -2.71
N LYS A 109 6.86 7.24 -2.37
CA LYS A 109 8.30 7.41 -2.19
C LYS A 109 8.84 6.54 -1.06
N ALA A 110 8.17 6.51 0.09
CA ALA A 110 8.58 5.72 1.25
C ALA A 110 8.58 4.22 0.94
N LEU A 111 7.54 3.71 0.26
CA LEU A 111 7.45 2.31 -0.14
C LEU A 111 8.57 1.93 -1.11
N ASN A 112 8.76 2.72 -2.18
CA ASN A 112 9.79 2.44 -3.18
C ASN A 112 11.21 2.48 -2.59
N GLN A 113 11.51 3.49 -1.76
CA GLN A 113 12.80 3.59 -1.08
C GLN A 113 13.03 2.44 -0.11
N ALA A 114 11.99 2.02 0.63
CA ALA A 114 12.10 0.92 1.57
C ALA A 114 12.28 -0.43 0.86
N ILE A 115 11.57 -0.68 -0.25
CA ILE A 115 11.76 -1.87 -1.07
C ILE A 115 13.19 -1.93 -1.63
N GLN A 116 13.68 -0.82 -2.19
CA GLN A 116 15.06 -0.75 -2.67
C GLN A 116 16.07 -1.01 -1.54
N SER A 117 15.80 -0.49 -0.34
CA SER A 117 16.68 -0.69 0.81
C SER A 117 16.74 -2.15 1.28
N LEU A 118 15.74 -2.99 0.97
CA LEU A 118 15.74 -4.41 1.34
C LEU A 118 16.90 -5.20 0.71
N GLU A 119 17.54 -4.68 -0.33
CA GLU A 119 18.75 -5.28 -0.92
C GLU A 119 19.92 -5.34 0.08
N ASP A 120 20.04 -4.34 0.97
CA ASP A 120 21.16 -4.21 1.92
C ASP A 120 20.70 -4.14 3.40
N LEU A 121 19.40 -3.95 3.63
CA LEU A 121 18.81 -3.71 4.94
C LEU A 121 17.61 -4.62 5.18
N PRO A 122 17.70 -5.63 6.07
CA PRO A 122 16.53 -6.45 6.38
C PRO A 122 15.40 -5.63 7.02
N PHE A 123 14.20 -6.20 7.01
CA PHE A 123 13.04 -5.71 7.73
C PHE A 123 13.41 -5.49 9.19
N SER A 124 13.46 -4.22 9.59
CA SER A 124 14.03 -3.85 10.88
C SER A 124 13.45 -2.52 11.35
N SER A 125 13.63 -2.24 12.63
CA SER A 125 13.30 -0.94 13.21
C SER A 125 14.01 0.20 12.47
N ARG A 126 15.21 -0.04 11.92
CA ARG A 126 15.94 0.95 11.10
C ARG A 126 15.20 1.24 9.79
N LEU A 127 14.80 0.21 9.04
CA LEU A 127 14.04 0.36 7.80
C LEU A 127 12.69 1.06 8.02
N ILE A 128 11.95 0.60 9.05
CA ILE A 128 10.64 1.15 9.43
C ILE A 128 10.75 2.65 9.76
N ARG A 129 11.78 3.04 10.52
CA ARG A 129 12.03 4.45 10.85
C ARG A 129 12.42 5.28 9.63
N GLN A 130 13.19 4.74 8.69
CA GLN A 130 13.51 5.44 7.44
C GLN A 130 12.26 5.67 6.59
N ALA A 131 11.43 4.64 6.42
CA ALA A 131 10.15 4.77 5.72
C ALA A 131 9.24 5.80 6.39
N HIS A 132 9.11 5.77 7.72
CA HIS A 132 8.34 6.74 8.50
C HIS A 132 8.85 8.19 8.31
N LYS A 133 10.18 8.39 8.26
CA LYS A 133 10.78 9.71 8.02
C LYS A 133 10.37 10.28 6.66
N THR A 134 10.43 9.47 5.61
CA THR A 134 10.01 9.87 4.27
C THR A 134 8.51 10.15 4.22
N LEU A 135 7.70 9.31 4.88
CA LEU A 135 6.25 9.40 4.88
C LEU A 135 5.72 10.73 5.45
N LEU A 136 6.31 11.23 6.54
CA LEU A 136 5.89 12.49 7.18
C LEU A 136 6.62 13.74 6.65
N HIS A 137 7.41 13.63 5.59
CA HIS A 137 8.21 14.75 5.11
C HIS A 137 7.34 15.90 4.55
N GLY A 138 7.38 17.09 5.16
CA GLY A 138 6.72 18.29 4.63
C GLY A 138 5.20 18.37 4.82
N VAL A 139 4.56 17.29 5.27
CA VAL A 139 3.10 17.14 5.42
C VAL A 139 2.64 17.14 6.88
N ARG A 140 1.34 16.96 7.13
CA ARG A 140 0.77 16.71 8.46
C ARG A 140 1.61 15.68 9.24
N GLY A 141 1.95 16.04 10.47
CA GLY A 141 2.83 15.23 11.32
C GLY A 141 4.33 15.48 11.11
N LYS A 142 4.77 16.35 10.20
CA LYS A 142 6.20 16.69 10.02
C LYS A 142 6.94 17.15 11.28
N ASN A 143 6.22 17.76 12.22
CA ASN A 143 6.78 18.22 13.51
C ASN A 143 6.67 17.14 14.62
N LYS A 144 6.11 15.97 14.32
CA LYS A 144 5.90 14.86 15.26
C LYS A 144 7.03 13.82 15.20
N GLN A 145 8.26 14.32 15.13
CA GLN A 145 9.51 13.53 15.12
C GLN A 145 9.58 12.45 14.02
N PRO A 146 9.55 12.82 12.72
CA PRO A 146 9.70 11.86 11.62
C PRO A 146 10.94 10.97 11.78
N GLY A 147 10.74 9.66 11.64
CA GLY A 147 11.78 8.63 11.78
C GLY A 147 12.30 8.38 13.20
N VAL A 148 11.63 8.87 14.24
CA VAL A 148 12.01 8.64 15.65
C VAL A 148 10.83 8.03 16.39
N PHE A 149 11.09 6.97 17.17
CA PHE A 149 10.07 6.43 18.07
C PHE A 149 9.71 7.47 19.12
N ARG A 150 8.42 7.55 19.46
CA ARG A 150 7.90 8.57 20.36
C ARG A 150 8.53 8.45 21.74
N THR A 151 8.81 9.59 22.35
CA THR A 151 9.27 9.70 23.75
C THR A 151 8.16 10.12 24.71
N SER A 152 6.95 10.37 24.20
CA SER A 152 5.77 10.73 24.97
C SER A 152 4.63 9.72 24.78
N GLN A 153 3.63 9.79 25.66
CA GLN A 153 2.44 8.95 25.57
C GLN A 153 1.58 9.37 24.36
N ASN A 154 1.12 8.38 23.60
CA ASN A 154 0.14 8.57 22.52
C ASN A 154 -1.21 7.93 22.91
N TRP A 155 -2.27 8.19 22.14
CA TRP A 155 -3.59 7.59 22.30
C TRP A 155 -4.30 7.43 20.96
N ILE A 156 -5.28 6.54 20.88
CA ILE A 156 -6.05 6.23 19.68
C ILE A 156 -7.54 6.45 19.96
N GLY A 157 -8.19 7.27 19.12
CA GLY A 157 -9.57 7.71 19.30
C GLY A 157 -9.72 8.70 20.47
N GLY A 158 -10.80 9.47 20.53
CA GLY A 158 -10.99 10.50 21.56
C GLY A 158 -10.13 11.76 21.36
N ALA A 159 -10.49 12.84 22.05
CA ALA A 159 -9.78 14.12 21.98
C ALA A 159 -8.59 14.19 22.94
N THR A 160 -8.61 13.39 24.01
CA THR A 160 -7.62 13.38 25.10
C THR A 160 -7.39 11.95 25.60
N LEU A 161 -6.49 11.77 26.56
CA LEU A 161 -6.28 10.48 27.22
C LEU A 161 -7.50 9.99 27.99
N SER A 162 -8.37 10.89 28.49
CA SER A 162 -9.51 10.48 29.33
C SER A 162 -10.68 9.88 28.55
N ASP A 163 -10.83 10.27 27.28
CA ASP A 163 -11.87 9.78 26.36
C ASP A 163 -11.28 8.90 25.24
N ALA A 164 -10.01 8.52 25.36
CA ALA A 164 -9.34 7.68 24.38
C ALA A 164 -9.99 6.29 24.29
N THR A 165 -10.22 5.82 23.05
CA THR A 165 -10.68 4.44 22.81
C THR A 165 -9.62 3.42 23.21
N PHE A 166 -8.35 3.75 22.99
CA PHE A 166 -7.22 2.89 23.35
C PHE A 166 -5.97 3.71 23.65
N ILE A 167 -5.27 3.34 24.73
CA ILE A 167 -4.00 3.95 25.10
C ILE A 167 -2.89 2.89 24.90
N PRO A 168 -2.02 3.05 23.87
CA PRO A 168 -0.90 2.15 23.59
C PRO A 168 0.15 2.15 24.72
N PRO A 169 1.17 1.27 24.67
CA PRO A 169 2.20 1.16 25.70
C PRO A 169 2.86 2.50 26.04
N PRO A 170 3.40 2.68 27.25
CA PRO A 170 4.23 3.85 27.52
C PRO A 170 5.49 3.84 26.66
N ALA A 171 6.04 5.02 26.39
CA ALA A 171 7.19 5.19 25.50
C ALA A 171 8.42 4.36 25.94
N SER A 172 8.57 4.12 27.24
CA SER A 172 9.63 3.28 27.81
C SER A 172 9.61 1.83 27.34
N GLU A 173 8.44 1.31 26.93
CA GLU A 173 8.29 -0.08 26.48
C GLU A 173 8.58 -0.26 24.98
N ILE A 174 8.61 0.82 24.20
CA ILE A 174 8.68 0.73 22.73
C ILE A 174 9.93 0.00 22.27
N SER A 175 11.10 0.34 22.83
CA SER A 175 12.36 -0.29 22.43
C SER A 175 12.35 -1.80 22.68
N ARG A 176 11.80 -2.24 23.81
CA ARG A 176 11.67 -3.67 24.13
C ARG A 176 10.72 -4.37 23.17
N LEU A 177 9.53 -3.80 22.97
CA LEU A 177 8.47 -4.40 22.15
C LEU A 177 8.80 -4.42 20.65
N MET A 178 9.45 -3.37 20.13
CA MET A 178 9.93 -3.33 18.75
C MET A 178 11.11 -4.29 18.55
N GLY A 179 11.99 -4.42 19.55
CA GLY A 179 13.06 -5.41 19.53
C GLY A 179 12.53 -6.86 19.52
N ASP A 180 11.48 -7.14 20.29
CA ASP A 180 10.77 -8.44 20.26
C ASP A 180 10.12 -8.70 18.89
N LEU A 181 9.43 -7.70 18.32
CA LEU A 181 8.82 -7.79 17.00
C LEU A 181 9.86 -8.11 15.91
N GLU A 182 11.02 -7.44 15.95
CA GLU A 182 12.12 -7.67 15.00
C GLU A 182 12.72 -9.07 15.17
N LYS A 183 12.95 -9.52 16.41
CA LYS A 183 13.38 -10.90 16.67
C LYS A 183 12.38 -11.93 16.14
N PHE A 184 11.08 -11.69 16.32
CA PHE A 184 10.03 -12.57 15.81
C PHE A 184 10.00 -12.64 14.29
N ALA A 185 10.16 -11.50 13.60
CA ALA A 185 10.21 -11.43 12.14
C ALA A 185 11.34 -12.29 11.55
N HIS A 186 12.45 -12.40 12.27
CA HIS A 186 13.66 -13.13 11.86
C HIS A 186 13.86 -14.47 12.57
N ASN A 187 12.90 -14.92 13.36
CA ASN A 187 13.03 -16.18 14.07
C ASN A 187 12.84 -17.36 13.11
N GLU A 188 13.93 -18.11 12.88
CA GLU A 188 13.97 -19.35 12.09
C GLU A 188 13.93 -20.62 12.96
N GLU A 189 14.21 -20.50 14.26
CA GLU A 189 14.19 -21.63 15.21
C GLU A 189 12.75 -22.08 15.52
N VAL A 190 11.82 -21.12 15.58
CA VAL A 190 10.40 -21.37 15.81
C VAL A 190 9.65 -21.27 14.48
N PHE A 191 9.25 -22.42 13.96
CA PHE A 191 8.41 -22.46 12.76
C PHE A 191 7.07 -21.77 13.00
N PHE A 192 6.79 -20.75 12.19
CA PHE A 192 5.47 -20.11 12.12
C PHE A 192 5.26 -19.61 10.69
N PRO A 193 4.14 -19.96 10.01
CA PRO A 193 3.92 -19.58 8.61
C PRO A 193 3.96 -18.08 8.40
N ASP A 194 4.62 -17.62 7.33
CA ASP A 194 4.90 -16.19 7.12
C ASP A 194 3.65 -15.32 7.01
N LEU A 195 2.55 -15.82 6.43
CA LEU A 195 1.29 -15.06 6.40
C LEU A 195 0.67 -14.86 7.78
N LEU A 196 0.85 -15.81 8.69
CA LEU A 196 0.46 -15.64 10.09
C LEU A 196 1.47 -14.77 10.85
N LYS A 197 2.77 -14.86 10.53
CA LYS A 197 3.80 -13.96 11.08
C LYS A 197 3.45 -12.52 10.75
N ILE A 198 3.24 -12.18 9.48
CA ILE A 198 2.98 -10.79 9.08
C ILE A 198 1.64 -10.27 9.59
N ALA A 199 0.60 -11.11 9.66
CA ALA A 199 -0.65 -10.74 10.31
C ALA A 199 -0.42 -10.35 11.77
N LEU A 200 0.37 -11.13 12.51
CA LEU A 200 0.68 -10.84 13.91
C LEU A 200 1.61 -9.62 14.07
N ILE A 201 2.62 -9.48 13.22
CA ILE A 201 3.52 -8.32 13.19
C ILE A 201 2.72 -7.04 12.97
N HIS A 202 1.78 -7.04 12.02
CA HIS A 202 0.93 -5.89 11.76
C HIS A 202 0.06 -5.54 12.98
N TYR A 203 -0.63 -6.53 13.56
CA TYR A 203 -1.38 -6.35 14.80
C TYR A 203 -0.52 -5.78 15.94
N GLN A 204 0.68 -6.34 16.13
CA GLN A 204 1.58 -5.96 17.20
C GLN A 204 2.10 -4.54 16.98
N PHE A 205 2.51 -4.19 15.76
CA PHE A 205 2.95 -2.85 15.40
C PHE A 205 1.86 -1.79 15.64
N GLU A 206 0.64 -2.04 15.18
CA GLU A 206 -0.51 -1.15 15.41
C GLU A 206 -0.83 -0.99 16.91
N THR A 207 -0.58 -2.03 17.71
CA THR A 207 -0.81 -2.04 19.16
C THR A 207 0.30 -1.32 19.93
N ILE A 208 1.57 -1.48 19.54
CA ILE A 208 2.71 -0.73 20.09
C ILE A 208 2.56 0.76 19.78
N HIS A 209 2.10 1.07 18.55
CA HIS A 209 1.88 2.42 18.06
C HIS A 209 3.13 3.32 18.30
N PRO A 210 4.29 2.95 17.72
CA PRO A 210 5.59 3.44 18.14
C PRO A 210 5.89 4.90 17.75
N PHE A 211 5.09 5.51 16.88
CA PHE A 211 5.26 6.89 16.41
C PHE A 211 4.16 7.80 16.97
N LEU A 212 4.38 9.12 16.90
CA LEU A 212 3.37 10.13 17.25
C LEU A 212 2.32 10.34 16.15
N ASP A 213 2.61 9.91 14.93
CA ASP A 213 1.71 9.96 13.77
C ASP A 213 2.12 8.90 12.75
N GLY A 214 1.29 8.66 11.74
CA GLY A 214 1.64 7.82 10.60
C GLY A 214 1.73 6.32 10.88
N ASN A 215 1.39 5.86 12.10
CA ASN A 215 1.45 4.45 12.49
C ASN A 215 0.66 3.56 11.52
N GLY A 216 -0.62 3.84 11.26
CA GLY A 216 -1.44 3.02 10.37
C GLY A 216 -0.84 2.83 8.98
N ARG A 217 -0.33 3.92 8.39
CA ARG A 217 0.31 3.89 7.07
C ARG A 217 1.60 3.07 7.06
N VAL A 218 2.46 3.28 8.08
CA VAL A 218 3.71 2.50 8.21
C VAL A 218 3.40 1.02 8.50
N GLY A 219 2.41 0.72 9.32
CA GLY A 219 2.00 -0.64 9.64
C GLY A 219 1.51 -1.40 8.42
N ARG A 220 0.78 -0.74 7.52
CA ARG A 220 0.36 -1.34 6.23
C ARG A 220 1.55 -1.50 5.28
N LEU A 221 2.45 -0.51 5.20
CA LEU A 221 3.70 -0.59 4.44
C LEU A 221 4.55 -1.80 4.87
N CYS A 222 4.65 -2.06 6.18
CA CYS A 222 5.37 -3.22 6.73
C CYS A 222 4.88 -4.56 6.18
N ILE A 223 3.60 -4.71 5.81
CA ILE A 223 3.05 -5.94 5.23
C ILE A 223 3.79 -6.27 3.94
N THR A 224 3.84 -5.32 3.01
CA THR A 224 4.51 -5.51 1.73
C THR A 224 6.01 -5.70 1.89
N LEU A 225 6.67 -4.93 2.77
CA LEU A 225 8.12 -5.08 2.98
C LEU A 225 8.50 -6.46 3.48
N TYR A 226 7.76 -6.99 4.45
CA TYR A 226 8.03 -8.31 4.99
C TYR A 226 7.82 -9.41 3.93
N LEU A 227 6.73 -9.33 3.17
CA LEU A 227 6.46 -10.32 2.11
C LEU A 227 7.54 -10.30 1.01
N VAL A 228 8.03 -9.12 0.65
CA VAL A 228 9.12 -8.96 -0.33
C VAL A 228 10.44 -9.49 0.23
N GLU A 229 10.78 -9.13 1.46
CA GLU A 229 12.01 -9.62 2.12
C GLU A 229 12.05 -11.16 2.21
N LYS A 230 10.92 -11.79 2.59
CA LYS A 230 10.83 -13.26 2.68
C LYS A 230 10.72 -13.96 1.32
N GLY A 231 10.72 -13.22 0.21
CA GLY A 231 10.63 -13.78 -1.14
C GLY A 231 9.28 -14.43 -1.46
N LEU A 232 8.24 -14.15 -0.67
CA LEU A 232 6.86 -14.56 -0.96
C LEU A 232 6.25 -13.76 -2.10
N LEU A 233 6.80 -12.57 -2.33
CA LEU A 233 6.49 -11.68 -3.44
C LEU A 233 7.80 -11.10 -3.99
N LYS A 234 8.13 -11.38 -5.25
CA LYS A 234 9.33 -10.77 -5.89
C LYS A 234 9.14 -9.29 -6.20
N LYS A 235 7.88 -8.87 -6.37
CA LYS A 235 7.47 -7.49 -6.65
C LYS A 235 6.32 -7.11 -5.72
N PRO A 236 6.17 -5.83 -5.34
CA PRO A 236 5.23 -5.41 -4.30
C PRO A 236 3.76 -5.41 -4.75
N VAL A 237 3.25 -6.43 -5.43
CA VAL A 237 1.96 -6.42 -6.16
C VAL A 237 0.72 -6.70 -5.31
N LEU A 238 0.86 -6.85 -3.99
CA LEU A 238 -0.21 -7.13 -3.04
C LEU A 238 -0.46 -5.93 -2.12
N TYR A 239 -1.67 -5.37 -2.18
CA TYR A 239 -2.02 -4.10 -1.54
C TYR A 239 -3.28 -4.23 -0.68
N LEU A 240 -3.08 -4.64 0.57
CA LEU A 240 -4.17 -4.95 1.49
C LEU A 240 -5.00 -3.74 1.89
N SER A 241 -4.49 -2.52 1.66
CA SER A 241 -5.21 -1.30 1.99
C SER A 241 -6.54 -1.19 1.24
N ASP A 242 -6.68 -1.77 0.04
CA ASP A 242 -7.96 -1.81 -0.67
C ASP A 242 -9.02 -2.62 0.09
N PHE A 243 -8.64 -3.80 0.60
CA PHE A 243 -9.52 -4.63 1.43
C PHE A 243 -9.81 -3.98 2.79
N PHE A 244 -8.79 -3.41 3.44
CA PHE A 244 -8.97 -2.73 4.72
C PHE A 244 -9.82 -1.48 4.61
N GLU A 245 -9.72 -0.71 3.52
CA GLU A 245 -10.55 0.48 3.32
C GLU A 245 -12.02 0.10 3.11
N LYS A 246 -12.30 -0.88 2.23
CA LYS A 246 -13.65 -1.41 2.00
C LYS A 246 -14.29 -1.98 3.28
N ASN A 247 -13.45 -2.51 4.17
CA ASN A 247 -13.86 -3.12 5.44
C ASN A 247 -13.39 -2.33 6.67
N ARG A 248 -13.28 -1.01 6.57
CA ARG A 248 -12.58 -0.17 7.58
C ARG A 248 -13.06 -0.38 9.02
N GLN A 249 -14.38 -0.46 9.24
CA GLN A 249 -14.92 -0.69 10.57
C GLN A 249 -14.49 -2.07 11.10
N LEU A 250 -14.64 -3.11 10.28
CA LEU A 250 -14.24 -4.47 10.65
C LEU A 250 -12.73 -4.56 10.91
N TYR A 251 -11.90 -3.85 10.15
CA TYR A 251 -10.46 -3.80 10.37
C TYR A 251 -10.13 -3.30 11.79
N TYR A 252 -10.67 -2.15 12.20
CA TYR A 252 -10.47 -1.61 13.55
C TYR A 252 -11.10 -2.49 14.63
N ASP A 253 -12.31 -3.01 14.40
CA ASP A 253 -12.99 -3.90 15.35
C ASP A 253 -12.19 -5.17 15.61
N ASN A 254 -11.58 -5.77 14.58
CA ASN A 254 -10.76 -6.97 14.75
C ASN A 254 -9.46 -6.68 15.50
N LEU A 255 -8.82 -5.53 15.27
CA LEU A 255 -7.67 -5.11 16.08
C LEU A 255 -8.07 -4.92 17.56
N MET A 256 -9.20 -4.26 17.82
CA MET A 256 -9.69 -4.03 19.19
C MET A 256 -10.11 -5.31 19.90
N LYS A 257 -10.87 -6.20 19.24
CA LYS A 257 -11.22 -7.53 19.78
C LYS A 257 -9.98 -8.37 20.08
N THR A 258 -8.92 -8.23 19.29
CA THR A 258 -7.67 -8.93 19.58
C THR A 258 -7.01 -8.36 20.83
N ARG A 259 -6.97 -7.03 20.99
CA ARG A 259 -6.40 -6.35 22.18
C ARG A 259 -7.17 -6.67 23.46
N LEU A 260 -8.50 -6.58 23.42
CA LEU A 260 -9.36 -6.63 24.60
C LEU A 260 -9.80 -8.06 24.96
N ASP A 261 -10.15 -8.85 23.95
CA ASP A 261 -10.77 -10.17 24.15
C ASP A 261 -9.78 -11.32 23.89
N ASN A 262 -8.53 -11.01 23.52
CA ASN A 262 -7.53 -11.98 23.08
C ASN A 262 -7.95 -12.79 21.84
N ASN A 263 -8.82 -12.22 20.99
CA ASN A 263 -9.39 -12.94 19.85
C ASN A 263 -8.48 -12.92 18.60
N ILE A 264 -7.25 -13.43 18.74
CA ILE A 264 -6.28 -13.50 17.62
C ILE A 264 -6.77 -14.38 16.47
N LYS A 265 -7.61 -15.38 16.76
CA LYS A 265 -8.19 -16.27 15.75
C LYS A 265 -9.00 -15.48 14.74
N GLN A 266 -9.87 -14.60 15.22
CA GLN A 266 -10.70 -13.79 14.33
C GLN A 266 -9.85 -12.81 13.51
N TRP A 267 -8.80 -12.23 14.10
CA TRP A 267 -7.85 -11.39 13.36
C TRP A 267 -7.17 -12.16 12.22
N TYR A 268 -6.68 -13.38 12.46
CA TYR A 268 -6.10 -14.20 11.40
C TYR A 268 -7.10 -14.52 10.30
N LYS A 269 -8.35 -14.86 10.64
CA LYS A 269 -9.40 -15.10 9.64
C LYS A 269 -9.62 -13.87 8.76
N PHE A 270 -9.80 -12.69 9.37
CA PHE A 270 -9.98 -11.43 8.64
C PHE A 270 -8.79 -11.11 7.74
N PHE A 271 -7.57 -11.21 8.28
CA PHE A 271 -6.35 -10.91 7.54
C PHE A 271 -6.13 -11.86 6.35
N LEU A 272 -6.30 -13.17 6.56
CA LEU A 272 -6.14 -14.17 5.50
C LEU A 272 -7.21 -14.04 4.41
N VAL A 273 -8.45 -13.71 4.76
CA VAL A 273 -9.49 -13.36 3.77
C VAL A 273 -9.05 -12.13 2.97
N GLY A 274 -8.51 -11.12 3.63
CA GLY A 274 -7.94 -9.94 2.96
C GLY A 274 -6.82 -10.28 1.97
N ILE A 275 -5.90 -11.18 2.33
CA ILE A 275 -4.86 -11.70 1.42
C ILE A 275 -5.51 -12.38 0.20
N ILE A 276 -6.48 -13.29 0.43
CA ILE A 276 -7.15 -14.06 -0.63
C ILE A 276 -7.88 -13.14 -1.61
N GLU A 277 -8.68 -12.19 -1.11
CA GLU A 277 -9.46 -11.29 -1.95
C GLU A 277 -8.59 -10.30 -2.70
N THR A 278 -7.60 -9.71 -2.02
CA THR A 278 -6.65 -8.79 -2.66
C THR A 278 -5.86 -9.49 -3.75
N ALA A 279 -5.36 -10.71 -3.49
CA ALA A 279 -4.60 -11.46 -4.49
C ALA A 279 -5.45 -11.82 -5.71
N LYS A 280 -6.70 -12.24 -5.52
CA LYS A 280 -7.64 -12.48 -6.62
C LYS A 280 -7.93 -11.22 -7.42
N SER A 281 -8.14 -10.09 -6.75
CA SER A 281 -8.40 -8.82 -7.42
C SER A 281 -7.19 -8.38 -8.24
N SER A 282 -5.97 -8.45 -7.68
CA SER A 282 -4.75 -8.10 -8.42
C SER A 282 -4.54 -9.01 -9.64
N ILE A 283 -4.76 -10.33 -9.51
CA ILE A 283 -4.70 -11.27 -10.66
C ILE A 283 -5.70 -10.86 -11.74
N ALA A 284 -6.95 -10.55 -11.37
CA ALA A 284 -7.96 -10.13 -12.33
C ALA A 284 -7.60 -8.81 -13.02
N THR A 285 -7.03 -7.84 -12.29
CA THR A 285 -6.51 -6.60 -12.87
C THR A 285 -5.41 -6.90 -13.89
N PHE A 286 -4.44 -7.77 -13.57
CA PHE A 286 -3.39 -8.16 -14.51
C PHE A 286 -3.92 -8.87 -15.76
N ASP A 287 -4.85 -9.82 -15.61
CA ASP A 287 -5.49 -10.48 -16.75
C ASP A 287 -6.19 -9.47 -17.68
N ASN A 288 -6.87 -8.48 -17.10
CA ASN A 288 -7.57 -7.45 -17.86
C ASN A 288 -6.59 -6.47 -18.53
N ILE A 289 -5.45 -6.18 -17.90
CA ILE A 289 -4.37 -5.40 -18.53
C ILE A 289 -3.83 -6.12 -19.77
N LEU A 290 -3.58 -7.43 -19.70
CA LEU A 290 -3.08 -8.20 -20.84
C LEU A 290 -4.10 -8.23 -22.00
N LYS A 291 -5.40 -8.37 -21.69
CA LYS A 291 -6.47 -8.26 -22.69
C LYS A 291 -6.50 -6.87 -23.33
N LEU A 292 -6.44 -5.82 -22.51
CA LEU A 292 -6.41 -4.45 -22.99
C LEU A 292 -5.18 -4.20 -23.89
N GLN A 293 -3.99 -4.67 -23.50
CA GLN A 293 -2.80 -4.57 -24.33
C GLN A 293 -2.99 -5.20 -25.71
N LYS A 294 -3.58 -6.40 -25.76
CA LYS A 294 -3.87 -7.07 -27.04
C LYS A 294 -4.83 -6.25 -27.91
N GLU A 295 -5.93 -5.78 -27.33
CA GLU A 295 -6.92 -4.95 -28.04
C GLU A 295 -6.31 -3.64 -28.56
N ILE A 296 -5.47 -3.00 -27.76
CA ILE A 296 -4.80 -1.74 -28.13
C ILE A 296 -3.78 -1.97 -29.25
N ASN A 297 -3.01 -3.06 -29.20
CA ASN A 297 -2.07 -3.42 -30.26
C ASN A 297 -2.80 -3.65 -31.60
N GLU A 298 -3.95 -4.32 -31.58
CA GLU A 298 -4.79 -4.51 -32.77
C GLU A 298 -5.29 -3.17 -33.34
N LYS A 299 -5.77 -2.26 -32.47
CA LYS A 299 -6.19 -0.90 -32.88
C LYS A 299 -5.02 -0.07 -33.44
N ILE A 300 -3.83 -0.14 -32.84
CA ILE A 300 -2.69 0.67 -33.29
C ILE A 300 -2.14 0.20 -34.63
N ASN A 301 -2.18 -1.09 -34.91
CA ASN A 301 -1.72 -1.63 -36.19
C ASN A 301 -2.50 -1.07 -37.39
N THR A 302 -3.73 -0.56 -37.18
CA THR A 302 -4.51 0.09 -38.26
C THR A 302 -3.97 1.48 -38.64
N LEU A 303 -3.04 2.05 -37.88
CA LEU A 303 -2.45 3.38 -38.13
C LEU A 303 -1.31 3.37 -39.17
N GLY A 304 -0.94 2.19 -39.69
CA GLY A 304 0.10 2.04 -40.71
C GLY A 304 1.45 2.61 -40.26
N SER A 305 2.02 3.54 -41.04
CA SER A 305 3.34 4.14 -40.74
C SER A 305 3.40 4.90 -39.41
N ARG A 306 2.25 5.29 -38.82
CA ARG A 306 2.21 5.98 -37.52
C ARG A 306 2.18 5.03 -36.32
N ALA A 307 1.99 3.72 -36.54
CA ALA A 307 1.88 2.73 -35.47
C ALA A 307 3.10 2.71 -34.52
N GLY A 308 4.31 2.88 -35.05
CA GLY A 308 5.53 2.91 -34.23
C GLY A 308 5.52 4.02 -33.17
N ASN A 309 5.18 5.25 -33.58
CA ASN A 309 5.08 6.38 -32.63
C ASN A 309 3.88 6.26 -31.70
N ALA A 310 2.76 5.69 -32.16
CA ALA A 310 1.61 5.42 -31.31
C ALA A 310 1.94 4.40 -30.20
N ASN A 311 2.68 3.34 -30.52
CA ASN A 311 3.16 2.35 -29.53
C ASN A 311 4.04 3.00 -28.45
N LEU A 312 4.97 3.89 -28.83
CA LEU A 312 5.77 4.64 -27.85
C LEU A 312 4.90 5.43 -26.87
N VAL A 313 3.82 6.07 -27.37
CA VAL A 313 2.88 6.82 -26.53
C VAL A 313 2.11 5.87 -25.59
N ILE A 314 1.67 4.71 -26.07
CA ILE A 314 0.97 3.72 -25.25
C ILE A 314 1.87 3.15 -24.15
N ASP A 315 3.11 2.80 -24.46
CA ASP A 315 4.07 2.30 -23.47
C ASP A 315 4.27 3.32 -22.34
N SER A 316 4.33 4.62 -22.69
CA SER A 316 4.36 5.69 -21.70
C SER A 316 3.06 5.80 -20.89
N LEU A 317 1.90 5.64 -21.55
CA LEU A 317 0.59 5.70 -20.89
C LEU A 317 0.34 4.55 -19.91
N TYR A 318 0.95 3.38 -20.10
CA TYR A 318 0.90 2.31 -19.11
C TYR A 318 1.63 2.67 -17.79
N GLN A 319 2.67 3.51 -17.85
CA GLN A 319 3.34 4.04 -16.64
C GLN A 319 2.59 5.21 -16.01
N ASN A 320 2.05 6.09 -16.86
CA ASN A 320 1.34 7.27 -16.43
C ASN A 320 0.17 7.52 -17.41
N PRO A 321 -1.07 7.14 -17.07
CA PRO A 321 -2.21 7.16 -17.99
C PRO A 321 -2.72 8.58 -18.32
N LEU A 322 -1.88 9.60 -18.16
CA LEU A 322 -2.15 10.99 -18.44
C LEU A 322 -1.14 11.51 -19.46
N THR A 323 -1.63 12.09 -20.55
CA THR A 323 -0.77 12.73 -21.55
C THR A 323 -1.37 14.01 -22.13
N ASN A 324 -0.55 14.75 -22.87
CA ASN A 324 -0.95 15.87 -23.71
C ASN A 324 -0.06 15.95 -24.97
N ALA A 325 -0.40 16.82 -25.92
CA ALA A 325 0.33 16.93 -27.17
C ALA A 325 1.81 17.32 -27.00
N GLN A 326 2.15 18.13 -25.98
CA GLN A 326 3.53 18.52 -25.67
C GLN A 326 4.36 17.32 -25.18
N GLN A 327 3.78 16.49 -24.30
CA GLN A 327 4.40 15.27 -23.81
C GLN A 327 4.61 14.26 -24.94
N VAL A 328 3.60 14.08 -25.82
CA VAL A 328 3.73 13.23 -27.01
C VAL A 328 4.84 13.72 -27.94
N ALA A 329 4.90 15.03 -28.22
CA ALA A 329 5.95 15.61 -29.06
C ALA A 329 7.36 15.37 -28.47
N SER A 330 7.51 15.60 -27.16
CA SER A 330 8.77 15.37 -26.45
C SER A 330 9.18 13.90 -26.43
N LEU A 331 8.24 12.99 -26.23
CA LEU A 331 8.48 11.54 -26.15
C LEU A 331 8.89 10.96 -27.51
N THR A 332 8.24 11.41 -28.58
CA THR A 332 8.43 10.88 -29.94
C THR A 332 9.49 11.62 -30.75
N GLY A 333 9.94 12.79 -30.29
CA GLY A 333 10.81 13.69 -31.05
C GLY A 333 10.14 14.37 -32.26
N LEU A 334 8.81 14.31 -32.35
CA LEU A 334 8.03 14.85 -33.46
C LEU A 334 7.71 16.33 -33.29
N SER A 335 7.40 17.00 -34.39
CA SER A 335 6.84 18.36 -34.37
C SER A 335 5.47 18.37 -33.68
N LEU A 336 5.15 19.46 -32.99
CA LEU A 336 3.88 19.60 -32.28
C LEU A 336 2.64 19.35 -33.16
N PRO A 337 2.56 19.81 -34.43
CA PRO A 337 1.45 19.47 -35.32
C PRO A 337 1.32 17.96 -35.58
N THR A 338 2.43 17.22 -35.65
CA THR A 338 2.42 15.77 -35.86
C THR A 338 2.02 15.04 -34.59
N ALA A 339 2.46 15.51 -33.42
CA ALA A 339 2.01 15.00 -32.13
C ALA A 339 0.49 15.15 -31.94
N TYR A 340 -0.09 16.29 -32.35
CA TYR A 340 -1.55 16.46 -32.35
C TYR A 340 -2.28 15.45 -33.25
N LYS A 341 -1.69 15.08 -34.40
CA LYS A 341 -2.28 14.02 -35.25
C LYS A 341 -2.29 12.66 -34.55
N ILE A 342 -1.20 12.31 -33.85
CA ILE A 342 -1.15 11.06 -33.07
C ILE A 342 -2.18 11.07 -31.95
N VAL A 343 -2.28 12.17 -31.19
CA VAL A 343 -3.30 12.33 -30.13
C VAL A 343 -4.71 12.17 -30.71
N SER A 344 -5.00 12.82 -31.84
CA SER A 344 -6.29 12.73 -32.53
C SER A 344 -6.59 11.30 -33.01
N ASP A 345 -5.59 10.59 -33.54
CA ASP A 345 -5.72 9.20 -33.97
C ASP A 345 -6.06 8.29 -32.77
N LEU A 346 -5.34 8.44 -31.65
CA LEU A 346 -5.58 7.67 -30.42
C LEU A 346 -6.95 7.97 -29.80
N GLU A 347 -7.39 9.23 -29.83
CA GLU A 347 -8.72 9.64 -29.37
C GLU A 347 -9.82 9.07 -30.28
N THR A 348 -9.63 9.08 -31.60
CA THR A 348 -10.57 8.51 -32.58
C THR A 348 -10.71 7.00 -32.41
N LEU A 349 -9.62 6.31 -32.06
CA LEU A 349 -9.62 4.88 -31.73
C LEU A 349 -10.22 4.58 -30.34
N GLY A 350 -10.64 5.62 -29.60
CA GLY A 350 -11.22 5.54 -28.27
C GLY A 350 -10.23 5.15 -27.17
N ILE A 351 -8.92 5.22 -27.44
CA ILE A 351 -7.88 4.77 -26.51
C ILE A 351 -7.67 5.82 -25.41
N ILE A 352 -7.62 7.09 -25.80
CA ILE A 352 -7.51 8.21 -24.87
C ILE A 352 -8.75 9.09 -24.92
N ARG A 353 -9.07 9.76 -23.82
CA ARG A 353 -10.23 10.66 -23.72
C ARG A 353 -9.83 11.98 -23.08
N GLU A 354 -10.16 13.08 -23.76
CA GLU A 354 -10.02 14.43 -23.24
C GLU A 354 -10.93 14.63 -22.00
N PHE A 355 -10.44 15.32 -20.97
CA PHE A 355 -11.22 15.55 -19.73
C PHE A 355 -11.16 16.98 -19.19
N THR A 356 -10.34 17.85 -19.76
CA THR A 356 -10.18 19.23 -19.28
C THR A 356 -11.27 20.16 -19.79
N GLY A 357 -11.92 19.83 -20.93
CA GLY A 357 -12.86 20.73 -21.60
C GLY A 357 -12.23 22.02 -22.12
N ALA A 358 -10.90 22.12 -22.09
CA ALA A 358 -10.17 23.36 -22.39
C ALA A 358 -9.95 23.54 -23.89
N GLN A 359 -9.85 24.81 -24.32
CA GLN A 359 -9.49 25.17 -25.70
C GLN A 359 -7.99 25.03 -26.00
N ARG A 360 -7.14 25.13 -24.96
CA ARG A 360 -5.68 24.98 -25.04
C ARG A 360 -5.20 24.17 -23.84
N GLY A 361 -4.09 23.46 -24.01
CA GLY A 361 -3.50 22.66 -22.94
C GLY A 361 -4.33 21.42 -22.57
N LYS A 362 -5.09 20.88 -23.53
CA LYS A 362 -5.91 19.67 -23.36
C LYS A 362 -5.08 18.52 -22.81
N GLN A 363 -5.64 17.83 -21.82
CA GLN A 363 -5.07 16.62 -21.26
C GLN A 363 -6.01 15.44 -21.52
N TYR A 364 -5.42 14.26 -21.67
CA TYR A 364 -6.12 13.04 -22.08
C TYR A 364 -5.79 11.90 -21.14
N TRP A 365 -6.82 11.19 -20.67
CA TRP A 365 -6.68 9.98 -19.90
C TRP A 365 -6.70 8.75 -20.80
N PHE A 366 -5.82 7.79 -20.53
CA PHE A 366 -6.02 6.40 -20.96
C PHE A 366 -7.06 5.75 -20.04
N LYS A 367 -8.32 6.08 -20.30
CA LYS A 367 -9.45 5.84 -19.40
C LYS A 367 -9.68 4.36 -19.10
N ASP A 368 -9.65 3.53 -20.13
CA ASP A 368 -9.92 2.09 -20.00
C ASP A 368 -8.87 1.40 -19.12
N TYR A 369 -7.59 1.80 -19.23
CA TYR A 369 -6.52 1.29 -18.37
C TYR A 369 -6.63 1.79 -16.93
N LEU A 370 -6.90 3.09 -16.74
CA LEU A 370 -7.11 3.68 -15.41
C LEU A 370 -8.24 3.00 -14.64
N ASP A 371 -9.34 2.67 -15.32
CA ASP A 371 -10.52 2.07 -14.69
C ASP A 371 -10.30 0.62 -14.23
N LEU A 372 -9.25 -0.08 -14.71
CA LEU A 372 -8.86 -1.40 -14.21
C LEU A 372 -8.37 -1.39 -12.75
N PHE A 373 -8.06 -0.22 -12.20
CA PHE A 373 -7.55 -0.04 -10.84
C PHE A 373 -8.61 0.44 -9.84
N LYS A 374 -9.84 0.71 -10.29
CA LYS A 374 -10.89 1.28 -9.44
C LYS A 374 -11.66 0.24 -8.63
#